data_AF-A0A9D9XZD9-F1
#
_entry.id   AF-A0A9D9XZD9-F1
#
_cell.length_a   1.000
_cell.length_b   1.000
_cell.length_c   1.000
_cell.angle_alpha   90.00
_cell.angle_beta   90.00
_cell.angle_gamma   90.00
#
_symmetry.space_group_name_H-M   'P 1'
#
loop_
_entity.id
_entity.type
_entity.pdbx_description
1 polymer ?
#
loop_
_entity_poly.entity_id
_entity_poly.type
_entity_poly.pdbx_seq_one_letter_code
_entity_poly.pdbx_strand_id
1 'polypeptide(L)'
;MSATTLRIRLRAYPNPDMGQYGRMGIPARWVKVASLAEASRVFRAWVAQYELGGGNCGRDTGEVRRAPDEVVARVSFNGRVWSPEPYPQCREMSDADLPPPRAEVTL
;
A
#
# COMPACT_ATOMS: atom_id res chain seq x y z
N MET A 1 -8.29 -13.15 -21.23
CA MET A 1 -8.60 -12.74 -19.84
C MET A 1 -7.50 -11.80 -19.38
N SER A 2 -7.78 -10.52 -19.17
CA SER A 2 -6.77 -9.60 -18.63
C SER A 2 -6.46 -10.02 -17.19
N ALA A 3 -5.20 -10.36 -16.92
CA ALA A 3 -4.77 -10.74 -15.58
C ALA A 3 -4.94 -9.53 -14.63
N THR A 4 -5.84 -9.68 -13.66
CA THR A 4 -6.04 -8.72 -12.58
C THR A 4 -4.70 -8.43 -11.88
N THR A 5 -4.14 -7.24 -12.09
CA THR A 5 -2.82 -6.87 -11.55
C THR A 5 -2.96 -6.06 -10.27
N LEU A 6 -2.29 -6.50 -9.20
CA LEU A 6 -2.15 -5.71 -7.97
C LEU A 6 -0.91 -4.81 -8.04
N ARG A 7 -0.99 -3.65 -7.40
CA ARG A 7 0.13 -2.71 -7.25
C ARG A 7 0.10 -2.03 -5.89
N ILE A 8 1.27 -1.84 -5.28
CA ILE A 8 1.42 -1.10 -4.01
C ILE A 8 2.04 0.26 -4.25
N ARG A 9 1.54 1.28 -3.54
CA ARG A 9 2.09 2.63 -3.52
C ARG A 9 3.21 2.74 -2.49
N LEU A 10 4.41 3.10 -2.94
CA LEU A 10 5.55 3.42 -2.10
C LEU A 10 5.82 4.91 -2.20
N ARG A 11 5.66 5.64 -1.09
CA ARG A 11 5.90 7.08 -0.99
C ARG A 11 6.26 7.42 0.44
N ALA A 12 7.35 8.17 0.62
CA ALA A 12 7.73 8.68 1.92
C ALA A 12 7.36 10.16 2.03
N TYR A 13 7.10 10.58 3.26
CA TYR A 13 6.88 11.97 3.64
C TYR A 13 7.92 12.41 4.68
N PRO A 14 8.27 13.71 4.73
CA PRO A 14 9.03 14.23 5.85
C PRO A 14 8.24 14.05 7.14
N ASN A 15 8.93 13.73 8.23
CA ASN A 15 8.38 13.69 9.58
C ASN A 15 8.78 14.96 10.38
N PRO A 16 7.88 15.96 10.53
CA PRO A 16 8.17 17.19 11.26
C PRO A 16 8.55 16.96 12.73
N ASP A 17 8.03 15.91 13.36
CA ASP A 17 8.35 15.56 14.76
C ASP A 17 9.83 15.18 14.94
N MET A 18 10.50 14.84 13.84
CA MET A 18 11.93 14.52 13.77
C MET A 18 12.74 15.63 13.09
N GLY A 19 12.17 16.83 12.92
CA GLY A 19 12.82 17.96 12.26
C GLY A 19 13.07 17.75 10.76
N GLN A 20 12.37 16.81 10.13
CA GLN A 20 12.45 16.58 8.68
C GLN A 20 11.43 17.47 7.98
N TYR A 21 11.87 18.19 6.94
CA TYR A 21 11.04 19.10 6.15
C TYR A 21 11.36 18.98 4.66
N GLY A 22 10.42 19.38 3.81
CA GLY A 22 10.62 19.41 2.36
C GLY A 22 10.58 18.03 1.71
N ARG A 23 11.41 17.83 0.67
CA ARG A 23 11.41 16.59 -0.13
C ARG A 23 12.36 15.56 0.49
N MET A 24 11.90 14.33 0.67
CA MET A 24 12.71 13.21 1.19
C MET A 24 13.79 12.69 0.22
N GLY A 25 13.77 13.10 -1.05
CA GLY A 25 14.66 12.52 -2.07
C GLY A 25 14.31 11.07 -2.48
N ILE A 26 13.30 10.46 -1.86
CA ILE A 26 12.85 9.09 -2.16
C ILE A 26 11.74 9.14 -3.23
N PRO A 27 11.92 8.47 -4.39
CA PRO A 27 10.96 8.53 -5.48
C PRO A 27 9.66 7.79 -5.14
N ALA A 28 8.53 8.47 -5.36
CA ALA A 28 7.21 7.86 -5.19
C ALA A 28 6.87 6.97 -6.39
N ARG A 29 6.53 5.70 -6.17
CA ARG A 29 6.25 4.74 -7.27
C ARG A 29 5.13 3.78 -6.95
N TRP A 30 4.52 3.24 -8.01
CA TRP A 30 3.67 2.05 -7.93
C TRP A 30 4.51 0.83 -8.28
N VAL A 31 4.46 -0.21 -7.46
CA VAL A 31 5.18 -1.46 -7.70
C VAL A 31 4.15 -2.57 -7.91
N LYS A 32 4.26 -3.29 -9.02
CA LYS A 32 3.41 -4.47 -9.29
C LYS A 32 3.74 -5.58 -8.29
N VAL A 33 2.71 -6.25 -7.80
CA VAL A 33 2.81 -7.37 -6.86
C VAL A 33 1.78 -8.44 -7.24
N ALA A 34 2.07 -9.69 -6.92
CA ALA A 34 1.21 -10.83 -7.20
C ALA A 34 0.18 -11.07 -6.07
N SER A 35 0.46 -10.61 -4.85
CA SER A 35 -0.37 -10.89 -3.67
C SER A 35 -0.22 -9.81 -2.58
N LEU A 36 -1.11 -9.82 -1.59
CA LEU A 36 -1.02 -9.01 -0.37
C LEU A 36 0.20 -9.40 0.49
N ALA A 37 0.54 -10.70 0.56
CA ALA A 37 1.76 -11.14 1.22
C ALA A 37 3.01 -10.55 0.53
N GLU A 38 3.03 -10.52 -0.79
CA GLU A 38 4.11 -9.85 -1.52
C GLU A 38 4.10 -8.33 -1.31
N ALA A 39 2.92 -7.69 -1.32
CA ALA A 39 2.79 -6.26 -1.04
C ALA A 39 3.41 -5.90 0.33
N SER A 40 3.10 -6.69 1.36
CA SER A 40 3.66 -6.57 2.70
C SER A 40 5.19 -6.72 2.71
N ARG A 41 5.71 -7.74 2.02
CA ARG A 41 7.16 -7.99 1.90
C ARG A 41 7.88 -6.83 1.20
N VAL A 42 7.36 -6.38 0.06
CA VAL A 42 7.91 -5.25 -0.73
C VAL A 42 7.90 -3.97 0.09
N PHE A 43 6.81 -3.71 0.83
CA PHE A 43 6.68 -2.54 1.67
C PHE A 43 7.74 -2.53 2.79
N ARG A 44 7.88 -3.63 3.53
CA ARG A 44 8.89 -3.73 4.60
C ARG A 44 10.32 -3.60 4.06
N ALA A 45 10.61 -4.21 2.91
CA ALA A 45 11.91 -4.07 2.27
C ALA A 45 12.19 -2.62 1.86
N TRP A 46 11.19 -1.90 1.36
CA TRP A 46 11.30 -0.48 1.03
C TRP A 46 11.52 0.39 2.29
N VAL A 47 10.78 0.12 3.37
CA VAL A 47 10.97 0.81 4.67
C VAL A 47 12.39 0.60 5.18
N ALA A 48 12.90 -0.64 5.16
CA ALA A 48 14.25 -0.96 5.61
C ALA A 48 15.33 -0.34 4.71
N GLN A 49 15.14 -0.37 3.38
CA GLN A 49 16.08 0.21 2.41
C GLN A 49 16.35 1.70 2.65
N TYR A 50 15.33 2.44 3.07
CA TYR A 50 15.39 3.89 3.26
C TYR A 50 15.34 4.32 4.74
N GLU A 51 15.51 3.38 5.66
CA GLU A 51 15.52 3.62 7.12
C GLU A 51 14.32 4.46 7.61
N LEU A 52 13.14 4.17 7.08
CA LEU A 52 11.93 4.96 7.34
C LEU A 52 11.31 4.60 8.70
N GLY A 53 10.78 5.61 9.38
CA GLY A 53 9.91 5.43 10.54
C GLY A 53 8.42 5.46 10.17
N GLY A 54 7.56 5.11 11.13
CA GLY A 54 6.10 5.18 10.95
C GLY A 54 5.60 6.59 10.60
N GLY A 55 6.22 7.64 11.16
CA GLY A 55 5.91 9.04 10.83
C GLY A 55 6.28 9.46 9.41
N ASN A 56 7.04 8.64 8.66
CA ASN A 56 7.31 8.87 7.24
C ASN A 56 6.22 8.28 6.32
N CYS A 57 5.24 7.56 6.86
CA CYS A 57 4.14 6.96 6.11
C CYS A 57 2.90 7.87 6.13
N GLY A 58 2.51 8.38 4.95
CA GLY A 58 1.31 9.19 4.79
C GLY A 58 0.08 8.36 4.39
N ARG A 59 -1.06 9.04 4.16
CA ARG A 59 -2.35 8.40 3.86
C ARG A 59 -2.34 7.47 2.64
N ASP A 60 -1.55 7.76 1.62
CA ASP A 60 -1.42 6.97 0.40
C ASP A 60 -0.26 5.95 0.45
N THR A 61 0.51 5.93 1.53
CA THR A 61 1.65 5.03 1.68
C THR A 61 1.16 3.62 1.99
N GLY A 62 1.63 2.63 1.22
CA GLY A 62 1.21 1.24 1.37
C GLY A 62 -0.17 0.93 0.78
N GLU A 63 -0.81 1.87 0.07
CA GLU A 63 -2.08 1.61 -0.61
C GLU A 63 -1.91 0.53 -1.69
N VAL A 64 -2.74 -0.51 -1.65
CA VAL A 64 -2.75 -1.59 -2.64
C VAL A 64 -3.94 -1.43 -3.54
N ARG A 65 -3.69 -1.30 -4.84
CA ARG A 65 -4.71 -1.18 -5.87
C ARG A 65 -4.74 -2.39 -6.79
N ARG A 66 -5.94 -2.73 -7.22
CA ARG A 66 -6.25 -3.63 -8.32
C ARG A 66 -6.61 -2.81 -9.56
N ALA A 67 -6.10 -3.21 -10.73
CA ALA A 67 -6.47 -2.56 -11.99
C ALA A 67 -8.00 -2.56 -12.20
N PRO A 68 -8.60 -1.46 -12.72
CA PRO A 68 -7.93 -0.24 -13.19
C PRO A 68 -7.50 0.73 -12.07
N ASP A 69 -8.23 0.81 -10.95
CA ASP A 69 -7.83 1.67 -9.83
C ASP A 69 -8.55 1.38 -8.49
N GLU A 70 -9.04 0.15 -8.29
CA GLU A 70 -9.76 -0.21 -7.06
C GLU A 70 -8.77 -0.37 -5.90
N VAL A 71 -8.93 0.40 -4.82
CA VAL A 71 -8.18 0.17 -3.57
C VAL A 71 -8.76 -1.06 -2.89
N VAL A 72 -7.95 -2.11 -2.77
CA VAL A 72 -8.37 -3.41 -2.21
C VAL A 72 -7.77 -3.68 -0.84
N ALA A 73 -6.67 -2.99 -0.48
CA ALA A 73 -6.02 -3.14 0.82
C ALA A 73 -5.09 -1.95 1.11
N ARG A 74 -4.59 -1.89 2.35
CA ARG A 74 -3.55 -0.96 2.83
C ARG A 74 -2.51 -1.72 3.64
N VAL A 75 -1.23 -1.48 3.39
CA VAL A 75 -0.13 -2.02 4.21
C VAL A 75 0.32 -0.94 5.20
N SER A 76 0.26 -1.23 6.50
CA SER A 76 0.77 -0.32 7.53
C SER A 76 2.28 -0.44 7.71
N PHE A 77 2.89 0.52 8.41
CA PHE A 77 4.33 0.58 8.68
C PHE A 77 4.94 -0.75 9.14
N ASN A 78 4.28 -1.45 10.06
CA ASN A 78 4.70 -2.76 10.59
C ASN A 78 4.44 -3.95 9.64
N GLY A 79 3.99 -3.70 8.41
CA GLY A 79 3.73 -4.70 7.39
C GLY A 79 2.40 -5.45 7.53
N ARG A 80 1.53 -5.08 8.48
CA ARG A 80 0.17 -5.62 8.53
C ARG A 80 -0.65 -5.13 7.34
N VAL A 81 -1.57 -5.97 6.88
CA VAL A 81 -2.43 -5.66 5.74
C VAL A 81 -3.85 -5.47 6.24
N TRP A 82 -4.47 -4.37 5.82
CA TRP A 82 -5.77 -3.92 6.27
C TRP A 82 -6.74 -3.77 5.11
N SER A 83 -8.01 -4.00 5.40
CA SER A 83 -9.10 -3.67 4.49
C SER A 83 -9.15 -2.16 4.20
N PRO A 84 -9.73 -1.73 3.07
CA PRO A 84 -9.61 -0.35 2.58
C PRO A 84 -10.41 0.68 3.38
N GLU A 85 -11.36 0.22 4.21
CA GLU A 85 -12.16 1.06 5.09
C GLU A 85 -11.29 1.89 6.06
N PRO A 86 -11.76 3.05 6.52
CA PRO A 86 -11.06 3.81 7.54
C PRO A 86 -11.08 3.10 8.91
N TYR A 87 -10.19 3.52 9.81
CA TYR A 87 -10.28 3.17 11.22
C TYR A 87 -11.52 3.81 11.87
N PRO A 88 -12.25 3.13 12.79
CA PRO A 88 -11.99 1.78 13.31
C PRO A 88 -12.63 0.63 12.51
N GLN A 89 -13.21 0.90 11.34
CA GLN A 89 -13.93 -0.11 10.55
C GLN A 89 -13.01 -1.06 9.77
N CYS A 90 -11.74 -0.69 9.58
CA CYS A 90 -10.76 -1.55 8.95
C CYS A 90 -10.51 -2.83 9.77
N ARG A 91 -10.29 -3.95 9.07
CA ARG A 91 -9.87 -5.22 9.66
C ARG A 91 -8.58 -5.72 9.04
N GLU A 92 -7.82 -6.49 9.79
CA GLU A 92 -6.64 -7.18 9.25
C GLU A 92 -7.10 -8.22 8.23
N MET A 93 -6.34 -8.38 7.14
CA MET A 93 -6.68 -9.29 6.03
C MET A 93 -5.47 -10.02 5.47
N SER A 94 -5.75 -11.12 4.79
CA SER A 94 -4.82 -11.96 4.06
C SER A 94 -5.21 -12.06 2.58
N ASP A 95 -4.40 -12.75 1.78
CA ASP A 95 -4.73 -13.06 0.38
C ASP A 95 -6.07 -13.79 0.22
N ALA A 96 -6.51 -14.55 1.22
CA ALA A 96 -7.79 -15.26 1.20
C ALA A 96 -9.00 -14.32 1.33
N ASP A 97 -8.80 -13.11 1.87
CA ASP A 97 -9.85 -12.11 2.10
C ASP A 97 -9.98 -11.12 0.93
N LEU A 98 -9.13 -11.25 -0.09
CA LEU A 98 -9.20 -10.39 -1.26
C LEU A 98 -10.56 -10.56 -1.93
N PRO A 99 -11.31 -9.47 -2.17
CA PRO A 99 -12.55 -9.58 -2.90
C PRO A 99 -12.27 -10.13 -4.31
N PRO A 100 -13.20 -10.84 -4.95
CA PRO A 100 -13.06 -11.19 -6.35
C PRO A 100 -12.92 -9.91 -7.21
N PRO A 101 -12.31 -9.98 -8.40
CA PRO A 101 -12.30 -8.85 -9.33
C PRO A 101 -13.74 -8.38 -9.57
N ARG A 102 -13.99 -7.06 -9.51
CA ARG A 102 -15.29 -6.53 -9.94
C ARG A 102 -15.53 -6.93 -11.39
N ALA A 103 -16.73 -7.44 -11.68
CA ALA A 103 -17.14 -7.69 -13.05
C ALA A 103 -17.04 -6.37 -13.84
N GLU A 104 -16.46 -6.43 -15.04
CA GLU A 104 -16.51 -5.30 -15.95
C GLU A 104 -17.99 -5.05 -16.29
N VAL A 105 -18.52 -3.89 -15.87
CA VAL A 105 -19.86 -3.45 -16.31
C VAL A 105 -19.72 -3.15 -17.79
N THR A 106 -20.16 -4.07 -18.63
CA THR A 106 -20.30 -3.82 -20.06
C THR A 106 -21.54 -2.93 -20.22
N LEU A 107 -21.32 -1.65 -20.55
CA LEU A 107 -22.38 -0.72 -20.95
C LEU A 107 -22.80 -0.98 -22.39
#